data_AF-A0A6F9WW94-F1
#
_entry.id   AF-A0A6F9WW94-F1
#
_cell.length_a   1.000
_cell.length_b   1.000
_cell.length_c   1.000
_cell.angle_alpha   90.00
_cell.angle_beta   90.00
_cell.angle_gamma   90.00
#
_symmetry.space_group_name_H-M   'P 1'
#
loop_
_entity.id
_entity.type
_entity.pdbx_description
1 polymer ?
#
loop_
_entity_poly.entity_id
_entity_poly.type
_entity_poly.pdbx_seq_one_letter_code
_entity_poly.pdbx_strand_id
1 'polypeptide(L)'
;MLILWSVIKEVFLPGAAGAVAAIAALKYLSSKFVEQQLSKDLEKHKTELSQRTESLKTQLSIYAHEQNVATSRVDGQKAEAIKNVYSAIRGWINPTTIIISGCPLVNASEENEFQFYSKTAEEAHAAAKKLADVLADHAIYFDEETYRELYEMSIICLEATAYFLRPIRRDIAEGRQVSGSLNAIQIEKNKLSGTWENKLLPINSRMTIKFRAILNISKA
;
A
#
# COMPACT_ATOMS: atom_id res chain seq x y z
N MET A 1 34.23 -92.53 -32.32
CA MET A 1 34.34 -91.20 -31.65
C MET A 1 35.58 -90.44 -32.13
N LEU A 2 35.80 -90.32 -33.45
CA LEU A 2 36.97 -89.62 -34.02
C LEU A 2 36.63 -88.78 -35.27
N ILE A 3 35.47 -89.01 -35.89
CA ILE A 3 35.03 -88.30 -37.11
C ILE A 3 34.33 -86.98 -36.76
N LEU A 4 33.67 -86.90 -35.60
CA LEU A 4 33.03 -85.64 -35.14
C LEU A 4 34.08 -84.58 -34.74
N TRP A 5 35.27 -85.00 -34.30
CA TRP A 5 36.31 -84.10 -33.82
C TRP A 5 37.20 -83.55 -34.95
N SER A 6 37.33 -84.28 -36.07
CA SER A 6 38.04 -83.81 -37.27
C SER A 6 37.20 -82.80 -38.08
N VAL A 7 35.88 -83.01 -38.18
CA VAL A 7 34.95 -82.07 -38.83
C VAL A 7 34.85 -80.76 -38.06
N ILE A 8 34.87 -80.80 -36.72
CA ILE A 8 34.92 -79.59 -35.90
C ILE A 8 36.23 -78.83 -36.13
N LYS A 9 37.38 -79.50 -36.25
CA LYS A 9 38.66 -78.82 -36.52
C LYS A 9 38.75 -78.21 -37.91
N GLU A 10 38.27 -78.88 -38.96
CA GLU A 10 38.38 -78.37 -40.34
C GLU A 10 37.35 -77.29 -40.67
N VAL A 11 36.16 -77.32 -40.05
CA VAL A 11 35.15 -76.28 -40.24
C VAL A 11 35.37 -75.08 -39.29
N PHE A 12 35.90 -75.31 -38.07
CA PHE A 12 36.15 -74.21 -37.12
C PHE A 12 37.55 -73.60 -37.17
N LEU A 13 38.64 -74.22 -37.65
CA LEU A 13 39.96 -73.53 -37.56
C LEU A 13 40.16 -72.36 -38.54
N PRO A 14 39.68 -72.37 -39.79
CA PRO A 14 39.76 -71.18 -40.65
C PRO A 14 38.59 -70.21 -40.40
N GLY A 15 37.46 -70.71 -39.88
CA GLY A 15 36.24 -69.95 -39.62
C GLY A 15 36.14 -69.31 -38.23
N ALA A 16 36.83 -69.84 -37.21
CA ALA A 16 36.74 -69.33 -35.83
C ALA A 16 37.48 -68.01 -35.64
N ALA A 17 38.58 -67.75 -36.36
CA ALA A 17 39.23 -66.44 -36.33
C ALA A 17 38.30 -65.35 -36.90
N GLY A 18 37.58 -65.66 -37.99
CA GLY A 18 36.57 -64.78 -38.59
C GLY A 18 35.31 -64.64 -37.74
N ALA A 19 34.84 -65.72 -37.11
CA ALA A 19 33.65 -65.71 -36.25
C ALA A 19 33.91 -64.97 -34.92
N VAL A 20 35.07 -65.16 -34.30
CA VAL A 20 35.46 -64.42 -33.08
C VAL A 20 35.67 -62.93 -33.39
N ALA A 21 36.30 -62.60 -34.52
CA ALA A 21 36.43 -61.22 -34.99
C ALA A 21 35.04 -60.58 -35.30
N ALA A 22 34.12 -61.33 -35.92
CA ALA A 22 32.77 -60.88 -36.20
C ALA A 22 31.95 -60.66 -34.91
N ILE A 23 32.07 -61.55 -33.91
CA ILE A 23 31.42 -61.39 -32.60
C ILE A 23 32.00 -60.19 -31.85
N ALA A 24 33.33 -60.00 -31.89
CA ALA A 24 33.99 -58.83 -31.29
C ALA A 24 33.57 -57.53 -31.97
N ALA A 25 33.47 -57.51 -33.30
CA ALA A 25 32.99 -56.37 -34.07
C ALA A 25 31.51 -56.06 -33.79
N LEU A 26 30.65 -57.08 -33.73
CA LEU A 26 29.24 -56.94 -33.35
C LEU A 26 29.08 -56.42 -31.92
N LYS A 27 29.87 -56.92 -30.98
CA LYS A 27 29.87 -56.43 -29.60
C LYS A 27 30.32 -54.98 -29.53
N TYR A 28 31.39 -54.61 -30.25
CA TYR A 28 31.88 -53.24 -30.32
C TYR A 28 30.86 -52.28 -30.96
N LEU A 29 30.28 -52.67 -32.10
CA LEU A 29 29.26 -51.87 -32.80
C LEU A 29 27.97 -51.76 -31.99
N SER A 30 27.51 -52.84 -31.34
CA SER A 30 26.33 -52.78 -30.47
C SER A 30 26.57 -51.91 -29.23
N SER A 31 27.75 -52.01 -28.60
CA SER A 31 28.16 -51.14 -27.50
C SER A 31 28.19 -49.69 -27.94
N LYS A 32 28.76 -49.40 -29.11
CA LYS A 32 28.82 -48.04 -29.67
C LYS A 32 27.43 -47.52 -30.05
N PHE A 33 26.56 -48.37 -30.58
CA PHE A 33 25.19 -47.99 -30.92
C PHE A 33 24.37 -47.68 -29.66
N VAL A 34 24.48 -48.52 -28.62
CA VAL A 34 23.83 -48.29 -27.32
C VAL A 34 24.37 -47.04 -26.64
N GLU A 35 25.69 -46.82 -26.63
CA GLU A 35 26.32 -45.59 -26.12
C GLU A 35 25.79 -44.35 -26.86
N GLN A 36 25.70 -44.42 -28.19
CA GLN A 36 25.25 -43.30 -29.01
C GLN A 36 23.74 -43.03 -28.84
N GLN A 37 22.94 -44.08 -28.63
CA GLN A 37 21.50 -43.94 -28.38
C GLN A 37 21.23 -43.38 -26.99
N LEU A 38 21.96 -43.85 -25.97
CA LEU A 38 21.92 -43.29 -24.61
C LEU A 38 22.40 -41.85 -24.57
N SER A 39 23.47 -41.49 -25.30
CA SER A 39 23.95 -40.10 -25.33
C SER A 39 22.92 -39.18 -25.96
N LYS A 40 22.25 -39.63 -27.04
CA LYS A 40 21.17 -38.87 -27.69
C LYS A 40 19.97 -38.68 -26.76
N ASP A 41 19.54 -39.72 -26.05
CA ASP A 41 18.41 -39.61 -25.11
C ASP A 41 18.75 -38.70 -23.92
N LEU A 42 19.97 -38.79 -23.40
CA LEU A 42 20.44 -37.93 -22.31
C LEU A 42 20.54 -36.47 -22.75
N GLU A 43 21.04 -36.21 -23.97
CA GLU A 43 21.12 -34.87 -24.55
C GLU A 43 19.73 -34.28 -24.84
N LYS A 44 18.79 -35.12 -25.29
CA LYS A 44 17.38 -34.75 -25.45
C LYS A 44 16.76 -34.38 -24.10
N HIS A 45 16.92 -35.21 -23.07
CA HIS A 45 16.40 -34.91 -21.73
C HIS A 45 17.04 -33.67 -21.11
N LYS A 46 18.34 -33.45 -21.32
CA LYS A 46 19.04 -32.23 -20.87
C LYS A 46 18.46 -31.00 -21.56
N THR A 47 18.20 -31.08 -22.86
CA THR A 47 17.57 -30.00 -23.64
C THR A 47 16.14 -29.74 -23.15
N GLU A 48 15.32 -30.78 -22.95
CA GLU A 48 13.96 -30.65 -22.41
C GLU A 48 13.95 -30.05 -21.00
N LEU A 49 14.86 -30.48 -20.11
CA LEU A 49 15.02 -29.92 -18.77
C LEU A 49 15.46 -28.45 -18.82
N SER A 50 16.36 -28.09 -19.73
CA SER A 50 16.80 -26.71 -19.93
C SER A 50 15.64 -25.82 -20.39
N GLN A 51 14.89 -26.28 -21.41
CA GLN A 51 13.72 -25.55 -21.92
C GLN A 51 12.63 -25.37 -20.86
N ARG A 52 12.34 -26.43 -20.08
CA ARG A 52 11.40 -26.34 -18.96
C ARG A 52 11.89 -25.38 -17.86
N THR A 53 13.18 -25.40 -17.57
CA THR A 53 13.79 -24.49 -16.58
C THR A 53 13.73 -23.04 -17.04
N GLU A 54 14.03 -22.76 -18.31
CA GLU A 54 13.89 -21.42 -18.88
C GLU A 54 12.44 -20.95 -18.86
N SER A 55 11.50 -21.82 -19.26
CA SER A 55 10.07 -21.53 -19.19
C SER A 55 9.62 -21.20 -17.76
N LEU A 56 10.04 -21.99 -16.77
CA LEU A 56 9.74 -21.72 -15.35
C LEU A 56 10.36 -20.41 -14.86
N LYS A 57 11.62 -20.11 -15.23
CA LYS A 57 12.26 -18.84 -14.89
C LYS A 57 11.52 -17.65 -15.48
N THR A 58 11.07 -17.77 -16.73
CA THR A 58 10.26 -16.74 -17.38
C THR A 58 8.93 -16.54 -16.66
N GLN A 59 8.22 -17.63 -16.32
CA GLN A 59 6.97 -17.55 -15.56
C GLN A 59 7.16 -16.91 -14.18
N LEU A 60 8.22 -17.29 -13.46
CA LEU A 60 8.59 -16.68 -12.17
C LEU A 60 8.89 -15.19 -12.30
N SER A 61 9.60 -14.79 -13.36
CA SER A 61 9.91 -13.39 -13.62
C SER A 61 8.63 -12.58 -13.91
N ILE A 62 7.72 -13.13 -14.72
CA ILE A 62 6.41 -12.53 -15.01
C ILE A 62 5.60 -12.38 -13.71
N TYR A 63 5.48 -13.45 -12.93
CA TYR A 63 4.74 -13.43 -11.67
C TYR A 63 5.32 -12.41 -10.68
N ALA A 64 6.65 -12.37 -10.53
CA ALA A 64 7.32 -11.39 -9.69
C ALA A 64 7.09 -9.95 -10.17
N HIS A 65 7.09 -9.73 -11.49
CA HIS A 65 6.78 -8.43 -12.07
C HIS A 65 5.33 -8.02 -11.80
N GLU A 66 4.36 -8.90 -12.02
CA GLU A 66 2.94 -8.65 -11.73
C GLU A 66 2.71 -8.32 -10.25
N GLN A 67 3.37 -9.06 -9.35
CA GLN A 67 3.27 -8.82 -7.92
C GLN A 67 3.90 -7.47 -7.51
N ASN A 68 5.02 -7.09 -8.13
CA ASN A 68 5.64 -5.78 -7.90
C ASN A 68 4.75 -4.63 -8.39
N VAL A 69 4.13 -4.78 -9.56
CA VAL A 69 3.17 -3.79 -10.11
C VAL A 69 1.95 -3.65 -9.20
N ALA A 70 1.39 -4.78 -8.74
CA ALA A 70 0.25 -4.77 -7.82
C ALA A 70 0.59 -4.08 -6.49
N THR A 71 1.74 -4.42 -5.89
CA THR A 71 2.22 -3.81 -4.64
C THR A 71 2.42 -2.30 -4.83
N SER A 72 3.09 -1.89 -5.90
CA SER A 72 3.35 -0.48 -6.20
C SER A 72 2.05 0.32 -6.39
N ARG A 73 1.02 -0.27 -7.00
CA ARG A 73 -0.30 0.35 -7.13
C ARG A 73 -0.96 0.58 -5.77
N VAL A 74 -0.94 -0.44 -4.89
CA VAL A 74 -1.51 -0.33 -3.54
C VAL A 74 -0.79 0.73 -2.73
N ASP A 75 0.55 0.77 -2.81
CA ASP A 75 1.35 1.79 -2.13
C ASP A 75 1.02 3.20 -2.64
N GLY A 76 0.83 3.36 -3.95
CA GLY A 76 0.41 4.61 -4.56
C GLY A 76 -0.96 5.09 -4.05
N GLN A 77 -1.95 4.19 -4.01
CA GLN A 77 -3.28 4.49 -3.47
C GLN A 77 -3.25 4.83 -1.98
N LYS A 78 -2.43 4.12 -1.20
CA LYS A 78 -2.23 4.41 0.22
C LYS A 78 -1.60 5.79 0.44
N ALA A 79 -0.58 6.15 -0.36
CA ALA A 79 0.04 7.46 -0.28
C ALA A 79 -0.94 8.59 -0.64
N GLU A 80 -1.79 8.36 -1.65
CA GLU A 80 -2.87 9.28 -2.02
C GLU A 80 -3.90 9.43 -0.90
N ALA A 81 -4.33 8.32 -0.27
CA ALA A 81 -5.22 8.33 0.88
C ALA A 81 -4.67 9.17 2.04
N ILE A 82 -3.40 8.95 2.40
CA ILE A 82 -2.70 9.73 3.43
C ILE A 82 -2.69 11.22 3.08
N LYS A 83 -2.35 11.56 1.84
CA LYS A 83 -2.35 12.95 1.36
C LYS A 83 -3.73 13.59 1.46
N ASN A 84 -4.79 12.88 1.06
CA ASN A 84 -6.16 13.39 1.06
C ASN A 84 -6.67 13.62 2.48
N VAL A 85 -6.49 12.64 3.38
CA VAL A 85 -6.85 12.76 4.79
C VAL A 85 -6.08 13.88 5.47
N TYR A 86 -4.75 13.94 5.28
CA TYR A 86 -3.93 15.00 5.87
C TYR A 86 -4.32 16.40 5.34
N SER A 87 -4.66 16.50 4.05
CA SER A 87 -5.17 17.75 3.47
C SER A 87 -6.51 18.16 4.07
N ALA A 88 -7.41 17.21 4.32
CA ALA A 88 -8.69 17.48 4.98
C ALA A 88 -8.50 17.94 6.43
N ILE A 89 -7.57 17.32 7.17
CA ILE A 89 -7.17 17.76 8.52
C ILE A 89 -6.68 19.22 8.47
N ARG A 90 -5.78 19.54 7.54
CA ARG A 90 -5.28 20.92 7.35
C ARG A 90 -6.40 21.88 6.96
N GLY A 91 -7.35 21.43 6.16
CA GLY A 91 -8.54 22.20 5.79
C GLY A 91 -9.39 22.61 6.98
N TRP A 92 -9.46 21.78 8.02
CA TRP A 92 -10.12 22.11 9.28
C TRP A 92 -9.26 22.97 10.22
N ILE A 93 -7.96 22.66 10.32
CA ILE A 93 -7.02 23.39 11.19
C ILE A 93 -6.96 24.87 10.82
N ASN A 94 -6.87 25.20 9.53
CA ASN A 94 -6.68 26.58 9.08
C ASN A 94 -7.76 27.55 9.60
N PRO A 95 -9.07 27.38 9.29
CA PRO A 95 -10.11 28.28 9.81
C PRO A 95 -10.22 28.22 11.33
N THR A 96 -9.99 27.06 11.95
CA THR A 96 -10.04 26.92 13.41
C THR A 96 -8.95 27.74 14.11
N THR A 97 -7.72 27.70 13.60
CA THR A 97 -6.62 28.50 14.16
C THR A 97 -6.83 30.00 13.96
N ILE A 98 -7.50 30.41 12.87
CA ILE A 98 -7.93 31.80 12.68
C ILE A 98 -8.94 32.21 13.75
N ILE A 99 -9.95 31.36 14.03
CA ILE A 99 -10.92 31.61 15.12
C ILE A 99 -10.19 31.77 16.46
N ILE A 100 -9.30 30.84 16.80
CA ILE A 100 -8.55 30.85 18.07
C ILE A 100 -7.69 32.11 18.19
N SER A 101 -7.03 32.53 17.11
CA SER A 101 -6.16 33.72 17.08
C SER A 101 -6.95 35.02 17.24
N GLY A 102 -8.26 35.00 16.98
CA GLY A 102 -9.15 36.14 17.11
C GLY A 102 -9.32 36.95 15.81
N CYS A 103 -10.25 37.89 15.86
CA CYS A 103 -10.58 38.76 14.73
C CYS A 103 -9.40 39.69 14.39
N PRO A 104 -8.86 39.66 13.16
CA PRO A 104 -7.75 40.54 12.76
C PRO A 104 -8.21 41.95 12.36
N LEU A 105 -9.53 42.22 12.36
CA LEU A 105 -10.06 43.50 11.91
C LEU A 105 -9.79 44.59 12.97
N VAL A 106 -8.98 45.57 12.60
CA VAL A 106 -8.66 46.73 13.45
C VAL A 106 -9.79 47.75 13.38
N ASN A 107 -10.27 48.23 14.54
CA ASN A 107 -11.36 49.20 14.66
C ASN A 107 -12.68 48.75 13.98
N ALA A 108 -12.92 47.45 13.87
CA ALA A 108 -14.17 46.93 13.36
C ALA A 108 -15.34 47.24 14.30
N SER A 109 -16.53 47.44 13.74
CA SER A 109 -17.76 47.38 14.51
C SER A 109 -17.97 45.97 15.05
N GLU A 110 -18.70 45.86 16.16
CA GLU A 110 -19.08 44.56 16.74
C GLU A 110 -19.79 43.65 15.70
N GLU A 111 -20.60 44.24 14.82
CA GLU A 111 -21.27 43.55 13.71
C GLU A 111 -20.27 42.89 12.77
N ASN A 112 -19.21 43.60 12.38
CA ASN A 112 -18.19 43.05 11.48
C ASN A 112 -17.38 41.92 12.15
N GLU A 113 -17.11 42.05 13.46
CA GLU A 113 -16.45 40.98 14.22
C GLU A 113 -17.35 39.75 14.35
N PHE A 114 -18.64 39.94 14.60
CA PHE A 114 -19.61 38.86 14.64
C PHE A 114 -19.72 38.13 13.29
N GLN A 115 -19.81 38.88 12.18
CA GLN A 115 -19.84 38.31 10.83
C GLN A 115 -18.56 37.55 10.50
N PHE A 116 -17.40 38.06 10.92
CA PHE A 116 -16.12 37.35 10.78
C PHE A 116 -16.18 35.98 11.45
N TYR A 117 -16.52 35.92 12.76
CA TYR A 117 -16.59 34.64 13.46
C TYR A 117 -17.67 33.71 12.90
N SER A 118 -18.83 34.25 12.51
CA SER A 118 -19.90 33.46 11.90
C SER A 118 -19.41 32.80 10.62
N LYS A 119 -18.79 33.56 9.71
CA LYS A 119 -18.29 33.03 8.44
C LYS A 119 -17.19 31.99 8.65
N THR A 120 -16.17 32.32 9.44
CA THR A 120 -15.04 31.40 9.65
C THR A 120 -15.46 30.13 10.39
N ALA A 121 -16.44 30.21 11.29
CA ALA A 121 -16.98 29.04 11.98
C ALA A 121 -17.78 28.12 11.07
N GLU A 122 -18.57 28.68 10.13
CA GLU A 122 -19.26 27.87 9.11
C GLU A 122 -18.26 27.18 8.19
N GLU A 123 -17.19 27.88 7.78
CA GLU A 123 -16.09 27.28 7.01
C GLU A 123 -15.41 26.13 7.78
N ALA A 124 -15.10 26.33 9.07
CA ALA A 124 -14.51 25.29 9.92
C ALA A 124 -15.43 24.08 10.08
N HIS A 125 -16.73 24.30 10.28
CA HIS A 125 -17.70 23.21 10.44
C HIS A 125 -17.91 22.42 9.14
N ALA A 126 -17.96 23.11 7.99
CA ALA A 126 -18.00 22.45 6.69
C ALA A 126 -16.73 21.62 6.45
N ALA A 127 -15.56 22.14 6.83
CA ALA A 127 -14.30 21.40 6.76
C ALA A 127 -14.29 20.16 7.68
N ALA A 128 -14.92 20.25 8.87
CA ALA A 128 -15.04 19.12 9.79
C ALA A 128 -15.88 17.98 9.18
N LYS A 129 -17.00 18.31 8.52
CA LYS A 129 -17.82 17.33 7.80
C LYS A 129 -17.03 16.68 6.66
N LYS A 130 -16.36 17.50 5.85
CA LYS A 130 -15.52 17.01 4.77
C LYS A 130 -14.41 16.08 5.26
N LEU A 131 -13.83 16.34 6.44
CA LEU A 131 -12.86 15.44 7.06
C LEU A 131 -13.47 14.07 7.36
N ALA A 132 -14.68 14.02 7.93
CA ALA A 132 -15.37 12.77 8.20
C ALA A 132 -15.67 11.99 6.90
N ASP A 133 -16.14 12.68 5.86
CA ASP A 133 -16.43 12.07 4.55
C ASP A 133 -15.16 11.50 3.90
N VAL A 134 -14.09 12.30 3.83
CA VAL A 134 -12.80 11.87 3.26
C VAL A 134 -12.22 10.71 4.04
N LEU A 135 -12.34 10.70 5.37
CA LEU A 135 -11.86 9.60 6.19
C LEU A 135 -12.64 8.30 5.91
N ALA A 136 -13.96 8.38 5.77
CA ALA A 136 -14.79 7.23 5.42
C ALA A 136 -14.42 6.66 4.04
N ASP A 137 -14.25 7.52 3.03
CA ASP A 137 -13.90 7.12 1.66
C ASP A 137 -12.55 6.40 1.56
N HIS A 138 -11.64 6.67 2.50
CA HIS A 138 -10.28 6.14 2.50
C HIS A 138 -10.01 5.13 3.62
N ALA A 139 -11.04 4.68 4.34
CA ALA A 139 -10.89 3.81 5.52
C ALA A 139 -10.07 2.54 5.25
N ILE A 140 -10.26 1.93 4.06
CA ILE A 140 -9.60 0.66 3.68
C ILE A 140 -8.07 0.75 3.58
N TYR A 141 -7.51 1.96 3.51
CA TYR A 141 -6.06 2.17 3.34
C TYR A 141 -5.31 2.35 4.66
N PHE A 142 -6.03 2.39 5.79
CA PHE A 142 -5.48 2.55 7.12
C PHE A 142 -5.67 1.29 7.94
N ASP A 143 -4.71 1.00 8.82
CA ASP A 143 -4.91 0.00 9.86
C ASP A 143 -5.95 0.48 10.89
N GLU A 144 -6.54 -0.45 11.63
CA GLU A 144 -7.64 -0.17 12.56
C GLU A 144 -7.26 0.83 13.66
N GLU A 145 -6.02 0.78 14.16
CA GLU A 145 -5.55 1.70 15.20
C GLU A 145 -5.46 3.12 14.65
N THR A 146 -4.78 3.31 13.52
CA THR A 146 -4.65 4.61 12.86
C THR A 146 -6.00 5.16 12.45
N TYR A 147 -6.88 4.33 11.87
CA TYR A 147 -8.22 4.76 11.47
C TYR A 147 -9.04 5.23 12.67
N ARG A 148 -9.01 4.51 13.79
CA ARG A 148 -9.71 4.87 15.03
C ARG A 148 -9.24 6.22 15.57
N GLU A 149 -7.93 6.47 15.65
CA GLU A 149 -7.40 7.77 16.09
C GLU A 149 -7.86 8.93 15.19
N LEU A 150 -7.86 8.72 13.86
CA LEU A 150 -8.36 9.70 12.90
C LEU A 150 -9.87 9.92 13.02
N TYR A 151 -10.62 8.85 13.29
CA TYR A 151 -12.06 8.91 13.46
C TYR A 151 -12.44 9.68 14.73
N GLU A 152 -11.79 9.38 15.85
CA GLU A 152 -11.94 10.15 17.10
C GLU A 152 -11.60 11.63 16.88
N MET A 153 -10.51 11.93 16.17
CA MET A 153 -10.17 13.29 15.80
C MET A 153 -11.30 13.96 15.00
N SER A 154 -11.86 13.28 14.01
CA SER A 154 -12.94 13.81 13.17
C SER A 154 -14.20 14.15 13.98
N ILE A 155 -14.56 13.31 14.97
CA ILE A 155 -15.69 13.56 15.87
C ILE A 155 -15.42 14.80 16.71
N ILE A 156 -14.23 14.90 17.32
CA ILE A 156 -13.87 16.05 18.16
C ILE A 156 -13.90 17.34 17.34
N CYS A 157 -13.37 17.32 16.10
CA CYS A 157 -13.41 18.47 15.19
C CYS A 157 -14.85 18.91 14.87
N LEU A 158 -15.74 17.96 14.59
CA LEU A 158 -17.15 18.23 14.27
C LEU A 158 -17.90 18.78 15.49
N GLU A 159 -17.71 18.16 16.65
CA GLU A 159 -18.33 18.58 17.90
C GLU A 159 -17.86 19.98 18.34
N ALA A 160 -16.55 20.23 18.31
CA ALA A 160 -15.97 21.50 18.73
C ALA A 160 -16.46 22.67 17.85
N THR A 161 -16.52 22.48 16.53
CA THR A 161 -17.05 23.51 15.61
C THR A 161 -18.56 23.69 15.73
N ALA A 162 -19.31 22.61 16.00
CA ALA A 162 -20.75 22.70 16.24
C ALA A 162 -21.09 23.47 17.52
N TYR A 163 -20.35 23.24 18.61
CA TYR A 163 -20.53 24.02 19.84
C TYR A 163 -20.17 25.48 19.66
N PHE A 164 -19.09 25.78 18.94
CA PHE A 164 -18.72 27.16 18.63
C PHE A 164 -19.79 27.90 17.80
N LEU A 165 -20.39 27.22 16.81
CA LEU A 165 -21.46 27.77 15.98
C LEU A 165 -22.80 27.95 16.72
N ARG A 166 -23.04 27.19 17.78
CA ARG A 166 -24.33 27.17 18.49
C ARG A 166 -24.79 28.54 18.96
N PRO A 167 -24.01 29.34 19.72
CA PRO A 167 -24.44 30.68 20.13
C PRO A 167 -24.68 31.59 18.93
N ILE A 168 -23.82 31.54 17.90
CA ILE A 168 -23.94 32.35 16.70
C ILE A 168 -25.28 32.11 15.99
N ARG A 169 -25.59 30.84 15.69
CA ARG A 169 -26.83 30.48 14.99
C ARG A 169 -28.08 30.78 15.82
N ARG A 170 -28.02 30.57 17.14
CA ARG A 170 -29.11 30.92 18.05
C ARG A 170 -29.37 32.43 18.03
N ASP A 171 -28.32 33.24 18.16
CA ASP A 171 -28.45 34.68 18.29
C ASP A 171 -28.92 35.31 16.96
N ILE A 172 -28.52 34.75 15.80
CA ILE A 172 -29.09 35.07 14.47
C ILE A 172 -30.59 34.73 14.41
N ALA A 173 -30.98 33.52 14.83
CA ALA A 173 -32.36 33.06 14.75
C ALA A 173 -33.30 33.87 15.68
N GLU A 174 -32.79 34.33 16.82
CA GLU A 174 -33.54 35.09 17.81
C GLU A 174 -33.45 36.62 17.60
N GLY A 175 -32.67 37.10 16.62
CA GLY A 175 -32.51 38.53 16.34
C GLY A 175 -31.90 39.32 17.50
N ARG A 176 -30.99 38.71 18.28
CA ARG A 176 -30.38 39.34 19.46
C ARG A 176 -29.37 40.43 19.07
N GLN A 177 -29.13 41.34 20.01
CA GLN A 177 -28.03 42.32 19.87
C GLN A 177 -26.66 41.65 19.85
N VAL A 178 -25.78 42.20 19.02
CA VAL A 178 -24.44 41.68 18.72
C VAL A 178 -23.51 41.63 19.92
N SER A 179 -23.56 42.66 20.79
CA SER A 179 -22.69 42.78 21.98
C SER A 179 -22.80 41.59 22.93
N GLY A 180 -24.02 41.09 23.18
CA GLY A 180 -24.25 39.88 24.00
C GLY A 180 -23.73 38.60 23.33
N SER A 181 -23.70 38.59 22.00
CA SER A 181 -23.29 37.44 21.19
C SER A 181 -21.76 37.29 21.17
N LEU A 182 -21.01 38.41 21.13
CA LEU A 182 -19.54 38.40 21.16
C LEU A 182 -18.97 37.82 22.46
N ASN A 183 -19.59 38.11 23.61
CA ASN A 183 -19.20 37.50 24.89
C ASN A 183 -19.36 35.97 24.89
N ALA A 184 -20.47 35.47 24.33
CA ALA A 184 -20.71 34.04 24.20
C ALA A 184 -19.71 33.39 23.22
N ILE A 185 -19.42 34.05 22.10
CA ILE A 185 -18.39 33.62 21.14
C ILE A 185 -17.03 33.54 21.82
N GLN A 186 -16.65 34.51 22.65
CA GLN A 186 -15.38 34.51 23.35
C GLN A 186 -15.26 33.33 24.34
N ILE A 187 -16.35 32.96 25.03
CA ILE A 187 -16.38 31.78 25.90
C ILE A 187 -16.14 30.50 25.08
N GLU A 188 -16.86 30.33 23.97
CA GLU A 188 -16.68 29.15 23.11
C GLU A 188 -15.32 29.14 22.41
N LYS A 189 -14.74 30.30 22.07
CA LYS A 189 -13.36 30.42 21.55
C LYS A 189 -12.35 29.84 22.52
N ASN A 190 -12.47 30.17 23.80
CA ASN A 190 -11.57 29.65 24.83
C ASN A 190 -11.70 28.13 24.98
N LYS A 191 -12.92 27.58 24.92
CA LYS A 191 -13.16 26.13 24.92
C LYS A 191 -12.57 25.44 23.69
N LEU A 192 -12.70 26.07 22.53
CA LEU A 192 -12.12 25.59 21.27
C LEU A 192 -10.59 25.57 21.34
N SER A 193 -9.96 26.63 21.88
CA SER A 193 -8.51 26.67 22.11
C SER A 193 -8.07 25.55 23.05
N GLY A 194 -8.76 25.38 24.19
CA GLY A 194 -8.47 24.29 25.12
C GLY A 194 -8.64 22.90 24.50
N THR A 195 -9.64 22.71 23.63
CA THR A 195 -9.84 21.45 22.90
C THR A 195 -8.72 21.21 21.89
N TRP A 196 -8.30 22.26 21.18
CA TRP A 196 -7.17 22.22 20.25
C TRP A 196 -5.89 21.79 20.95
N GLU A 197 -5.50 22.50 22.02
CA GLU A 197 -4.25 22.28 22.74
C GLU A 197 -4.19 20.92 23.42
N ASN A 198 -5.26 20.51 24.11
CA ASN A 198 -5.24 19.33 24.97
C ASN A 198 -5.60 18.02 24.27
N LYS A 199 -6.42 18.07 23.20
CA LYS A 199 -6.92 16.86 22.53
C LYS A 199 -6.40 16.73 21.10
N LEU A 200 -6.60 17.76 20.28
CA LEU A 200 -6.37 17.65 18.84
C LEU A 200 -4.90 17.80 18.44
N LEU A 201 -4.16 18.72 19.07
CA LEU A 201 -2.75 18.95 18.78
C LEU A 201 -1.88 17.71 19.04
N PRO A 202 -2.05 16.96 20.15
CA PRO A 202 -1.36 15.69 20.35
C PRO A 202 -1.67 14.65 19.26
N ILE A 203 -2.94 14.47 18.89
CA ILE A 203 -3.35 13.52 17.85
C ILE A 203 -2.74 13.93 16.50
N ASN A 204 -2.85 15.20 16.11
CA ASN A 204 -2.29 15.72 14.87
C ASN A 204 -0.77 15.52 14.79
N SER A 205 -0.06 15.71 15.91
CA SER A 205 1.39 15.51 15.99
C SER A 205 1.76 14.04 15.79
N ARG A 206 1.05 13.12 16.48
CA ARG A 206 1.25 11.66 16.30
C ARG A 206 0.93 11.21 14.88
N MET A 207 -0.19 11.67 14.30
CA MET A 207 -0.57 11.33 12.93
C MET A 207 0.44 11.84 11.91
N THR A 208 0.96 13.05 12.09
CA THR A 208 2.01 13.61 11.21
C THR A 208 3.26 12.73 11.22
N ILE A 209 3.69 12.25 12.40
CA ILE A 209 4.83 11.34 12.54
C ILE A 209 4.53 10.00 11.88
N LYS A 210 3.37 9.38 12.18
CA LYS A 210 2.94 8.10 11.58
C LYS A 210 2.89 8.20 10.05
N PHE A 211 2.30 9.24 9.49
CA PHE A 211 2.21 9.44 8.04
C PHE A 211 3.58 9.62 7.38
N ARG A 212 4.50 10.38 8.00
CA ARG A 212 5.86 10.53 7.47
C ARG A 212 6.64 9.21 7.48
N ALA A 213 6.44 8.39 8.50
CA ALA A 213 7.05 7.06 8.59
C ALA A 213 6.51 6.13 7.50
N ILE A 214 5.18 6.09 7.31
CA ILE A 214 4.54 5.26 6.26
C ILE A 214 5.02 5.67 4.86
N LEU A 215 5.19 6.98 4.62
CA LEU A 215 5.66 7.51 3.35
C LEU A 215 7.18 7.44 3.16
N ASN A 216 7.93 6.90 4.12
CA ASN A 216 9.39 6.85 4.11
C ASN A 216 10.08 8.24 3.95
N ILE A 217 9.42 9.31 4.40
CA ILE A 217 9.95 10.69 4.31
C ILE A 217 10.92 10.99 5.45
N SER A 218 10.69 10.40 6.63
CA SER A 218 11.61 10.48 7.77
C SER A 218 12.02 9.06 8.17
N LYS A 219 13.34 8.80 8.23
CA LYS A 219 13.85 7.63 8.95
C LYS A 219 13.51 7.82 10.43
N ALA A 220 12.77 6.87 10.99
CA ALA A 220 12.57 6.77 12.43
C ALA A 220 13.92 6.63 13.14
#